data_AF-A0A180GSN2-F1
#
_entry.id   AF-A0A180GSN2-F1
#
_cell.length_a   1.000
_cell.length_b   1.000
_cell.length_c   1.000
_cell.angle_alpha   90.00
_cell.angle_beta   90.00
_cell.angle_gamma   90.00
#
_symmetry.space_group_name_H-M   'P 1'
#
loop_
_entity.id
_entity.type
_entity.pdbx_description
1 polymer ?
#
loop_
_entity_poly.entity_id
_entity_poly.type
_entity_poly.pdbx_seq_one_letter_code
_entity_poly.pdbx_strand_id
1 'polypeptide(L)'
;MAEIEGASAEFRAPNLPANFSDIELEKLVAETVKQEKTALAVLIKVGLSGSGPPAVVPNLYKLICNVYSGFHPDFKRLSDDKIHSALDTGAKFRLCHLRFMANLNRINHRRQSTSRQISFWDDIDEDLARLRRKSTTYGVAYAQLIYRLDKAVWDGKKTVKDAEQEEDKQQPPSEQDIEAQVAVINQDRGNQEVDLELP
;
A
#
# COMPACT_ATOMS: atom_id res chain seq x y z
N MET A 1 -10.97 -1.05 27.08
CA MET A 1 -11.63 0.20 27.48
C MET A 1 -12.25 0.06 28.88
N ALA A 2 -13.19 -0.87 29.10
CA ALA A 2 -13.69 -1.21 30.45
C ALA A 2 -12.57 -1.62 31.44
N GLU A 3 -11.48 -2.21 30.94
CA GLU A 3 -10.34 -2.61 31.77
C GLU A 3 -9.49 -1.44 32.30
N ILE A 4 -9.45 -0.29 31.61
CA ILE A 4 -8.69 0.89 32.07
C ILE A 4 -9.51 1.67 33.10
N GLU A 5 -10.83 1.80 32.88
CA GLU A 5 -11.79 2.35 33.84
C GLU A 5 -11.99 1.48 35.10
N GLY A 6 -11.65 0.18 35.03
CA GLY A 6 -11.57 -0.72 36.19
C GLY A 6 -10.21 -0.79 36.88
N ALA A 7 -9.15 -0.21 36.29
CA ALA A 7 -7.79 -0.28 36.85
C ALA A 7 -7.64 0.58 38.12
N SER A 8 -6.85 0.10 39.09
CA SER A 8 -6.68 0.78 40.38
C SER A 8 -6.01 2.15 40.22
N ALA A 9 -6.28 3.05 41.15
CA ALA A 9 -5.67 4.39 41.18
C ALA A 9 -4.13 4.31 41.24
N GLU A 10 -3.56 3.25 41.84
CA GLU A 10 -2.11 3.03 41.89
C GLU A 10 -1.53 2.65 40.53
N PHE A 11 -2.29 1.97 39.66
CA PHE A 11 -1.87 1.71 38.29
C PHE A 11 -1.96 2.97 37.42
N ARG A 12 -2.97 3.82 37.64
CA ARG A 12 -3.19 5.02 36.83
C ARG A 12 -2.16 6.12 37.10
N ALA A 13 -1.79 6.34 38.36
CA ALA A 13 -0.93 7.46 38.76
C ALA A 13 0.47 7.51 38.06
N PRO A 14 1.17 6.38 37.82
CA PRO A 14 2.44 6.40 37.08
C PRO A 14 2.31 6.18 35.57
N ASN A 15 1.18 5.64 35.08
CA ASN A 15 1.03 5.22 33.68
C ASN A 15 0.17 6.17 32.84
N LEU A 16 -0.53 7.13 33.45
CA LEU A 16 -1.33 8.12 32.75
C LEU A 16 -0.81 9.54 33.05
N PRO A 17 -0.84 10.46 32.06
CA PRO A 17 -0.52 11.86 32.29
C PRO A 17 -1.42 12.48 33.38
N ALA A 18 -0.89 13.43 34.13
CA ALA A 18 -1.72 14.26 35.01
C ALA A 18 -2.80 14.96 34.17
N ASN A 19 -4.08 14.80 34.57
CA ASN A 19 -5.29 15.25 33.88
C ASN A 19 -5.80 14.40 32.71
N PHE A 20 -5.31 13.17 32.56
CA PHE A 20 -5.79 12.23 31.54
C PHE A 20 -7.32 12.23 31.43
N SER A 21 -7.80 12.74 30.30
CA SER A 21 -9.19 12.70 29.88
C SER A 21 -9.30 11.99 28.54
N ASP A 22 -10.45 11.37 28.28
CA ASP A 22 -10.69 10.68 27.00
C ASP A 22 -10.48 11.63 25.80
N ILE A 23 -10.79 12.92 25.97
CA ILE A 23 -10.58 13.96 24.95
C ILE A 23 -9.10 14.16 24.62
N GLU A 24 -8.21 14.14 25.62
CA GLU A 24 -6.78 14.29 25.40
C GLU A 24 -6.16 13.03 24.78
N LEU A 25 -6.62 11.84 25.20
CA LEU A 25 -6.21 10.60 24.56
C LEU A 25 -6.66 10.56 23.09
N GLU A 26 -7.91 10.89 22.80
CA GLU A 26 -8.46 10.94 21.44
C GLU A 26 -7.66 11.88 20.54
N LYS A 27 -7.31 13.07 21.05
CA LYS A 27 -6.46 14.02 20.32
C LYS A 27 -5.07 13.44 20.05
N LEU A 28 -4.41 12.89 21.07
CA LEU A 28 -3.09 12.30 20.92
C LEU A 28 -3.08 11.17 19.90
N VAL A 29 -4.07 10.27 19.96
CA VAL A 29 -4.22 9.18 19.00
C VAL A 29 -4.45 9.72 17.59
N ALA A 30 -5.33 10.70 17.42
CA ALA A 30 -5.61 11.31 16.12
C ALA A 30 -4.37 11.98 15.51
N GLU A 31 -3.61 12.73 16.32
CA GLU A 31 -2.36 13.38 15.89
C GLU A 31 -1.29 12.35 15.53
N THR A 32 -1.14 11.31 16.34
CA THR A 32 -0.19 10.21 16.08
C THR A 32 -0.53 9.52 14.76
N VAL A 33 -1.79 9.08 14.58
CA VAL A 33 -2.24 8.43 13.33
C VAL A 33 -2.04 9.35 12.13
N LYS A 34 -2.32 10.65 12.26
CA LYS A 34 -2.08 11.62 11.19
C LYS A 34 -0.59 11.70 10.84
N GLN A 35 0.29 11.79 11.84
CA GLN A 35 1.74 11.87 11.63
C GLN A 35 2.28 10.61 10.96
N GLU A 36 1.87 9.44 11.44
CA GLU A 36 2.25 8.15 10.86
C GLU A 36 1.74 8.04 9.41
N LYS A 37 0.47 8.38 9.15
CA LYS A 37 -0.09 8.40 7.80
C LYS A 37 0.70 9.31 6.84
N THR A 38 1.13 10.48 7.32
CA THR A 38 2.00 11.38 6.55
C THR A 38 3.37 10.78 6.29
N ALA A 39 4.01 10.18 7.30
CA ALA A 39 5.32 9.55 7.13
C ALA A 39 5.26 8.37 6.16
N LEU A 40 4.22 7.53 6.21
CA LEU A 40 4.01 6.44 5.27
C LEU A 40 3.79 6.95 3.85
N ALA A 41 3.01 8.02 3.68
CA ALA A 41 2.80 8.64 2.37
C ALA A 41 4.12 9.12 1.74
N VAL A 42 5.03 9.71 2.55
CA VAL A 42 6.34 10.14 2.07
C VAL A 42 7.15 8.94 1.56
N LEU A 43 7.20 7.84 2.32
CA LEU A 43 7.93 6.63 1.93
C LEU A 43 7.37 5.97 0.66
N ILE A 44 6.04 5.90 0.54
CA ILE A 44 5.37 5.35 -0.65
C ILE A 44 5.65 6.22 -1.88
N LYS A 45 5.71 7.54 -1.72
CA LYS A 45 5.88 8.52 -2.79
C LYS A 45 7.34 8.85 -3.11
N VAL A 46 8.31 8.13 -2.57
CA VAL A 46 9.73 8.36 -2.86
C VAL A 46 9.98 8.32 -4.38
N GLY A 47 10.54 9.40 -4.91
CA GLY A 47 10.81 9.58 -6.34
C GLY A 47 9.58 9.97 -7.17
N LEU A 48 8.34 9.89 -6.64
CA LEU A 48 7.11 10.14 -7.38
C LEU A 48 6.73 11.63 -7.51
N SER A 49 7.38 12.54 -6.79
CA SER A 49 6.97 13.97 -6.74
C SER A 49 7.00 14.65 -8.11
N GLY A 50 7.90 14.23 -9.02
CA GLY A 50 8.11 14.86 -10.33
C GLY A 50 8.62 16.32 -10.27
N SER A 51 8.60 16.94 -9.09
CA SER A 51 9.13 18.25 -8.77
C SER A 51 10.50 18.14 -8.08
N GLY A 52 11.37 19.11 -8.34
CA GLY A 52 12.75 19.10 -7.85
C GLY A 52 13.73 18.33 -8.78
N PRO A 53 14.95 18.04 -8.30
CA PRO A 53 15.93 17.28 -9.06
C PRO A 53 15.36 15.91 -9.48
N PRO A 54 15.67 15.42 -10.70
CA PRO A 54 15.26 14.09 -11.13
C PRO A 54 15.69 13.03 -10.11
N ALA A 55 14.70 12.35 -9.53
CA ALA A 55 14.91 11.26 -8.59
C ALA A 55 14.44 9.96 -9.23
N VAL A 56 15.27 8.93 -9.12
CA VAL A 56 14.91 7.57 -9.54
C VAL A 56 13.84 7.03 -8.61
N VAL A 57 12.80 6.41 -9.18
CA VAL A 57 11.77 5.73 -8.41
C VAL A 57 12.30 4.34 -8.04
N PRO A 58 12.33 3.94 -6.75
CA PRO A 58 12.83 2.63 -6.37
C PRO A 58 11.97 1.52 -6.98
N ASN A 59 12.58 0.38 -7.32
CA ASN A 59 11.80 -0.81 -7.65
C ASN A 59 11.00 -1.29 -6.43
N LEU A 60 10.04 -2.20 -6.65
CA LEU A 60 9.16 -2.66 -5.56
C LEU A 60 9.93 -3.33 -4.42
N TYR A 61 10.98 -4.09 -4.76
CA TYR A 61 11.84 -4.73 -3.75
C TYR A 61 12.44 -3.70 -2.80
N LYS A 62 13.03 -2.62 -3.32
CA LYS A 62 13.66 -1.59 -2.50
C LYS A 62 12.65 -0.71 -1.79
N LEU A 63 11.51 -0.42 -2.41
CA LEU A 63 10.42 0.30 -1.75
C LEU A 63 9.96 -0.43 -0.48
N ILE A 64 9.72 -1.74 -0.58
CA ILE A 64 9.30 -2.57 0.55
C ILE A 64 10.31 -2.45 1.69
N CYS A 65 11.60 -2.61 1.40
CA CYS A 65 12.65 -2.48 2.41
C CYS A 65 12.65 -1.08 3.05
N ASN A 66 12.61 -0.02 2.24
CA ASN A 66 12.62 1.36 2.72
C ASN A 66 11.41 1.65 3.64
N VAL A 67 10.22 1.17 3.26
CA VAL A 67 9.02 1.33 4.08
C VAL A 67 9.18 0.59 5.40
N TYR A 68 9.47 -0.73 5.37
CA TYR A 68 9.54 -1.51 6.62
C TYR A 68 10.69 -1.08 7.53
N SER A 69 11.88 -0.80 7.00
CA SER A 69 13.00 -0.31 7.81
C SER A 69 12.76 1.09 8.39
N GLY A 70 11.99 1.92 7.67
CA GLY A 70 11.66 3.27 8.10
C GLY A 70 10.51 3.34 9.10
N PHE A 71 9.57 2.39 9.04
CA PHE A 71 8.30 2.45 9.74
C PHE A 71 8.15 1.45 10.89
N HIS A 72 8.85 0.32 10.83
CA HIS A 72 8.69 -0.76 11.80
C HIS A 72 10.00 -0.99 12.58
N PRO A 73 10.02 -0.75 13.90
CA PRO A 73 11.23 -0.83 14.73
C PRO A 73 12.03 -2.13 14.54
N ASP A 74 11.33 -3.26 14.48
CA ASP A 74 11.94 -4.59 14.31
C ASP A 74 12.71 -4.76 12.99
N PHE A 75 12.34 -4.03 11.94
CA PHE A 75 12.97 -4.12 10.63
C PHE A 75 14.08 -3.08 10.42
N LYS A 76 14.21 -2.09 11.32
CA LYS A 76 15.12 -0.94 11.17
C LYS A 76 16.59 -1.30 10.96
N ARG A 77 17.03 -2.45 11.48
CA ARG A 77 18.42 -2.93 11.41
C ARG A 77 18.57 -4.23 10.62
N LEU A 78 17.51 -4.68 9.95
CA LEU A 78 17.56 -5.88 9.13
C LEU A 78 18.10 -5.54 7.74
N SER A 79 18.79 -6.51 7.13
CA SER A 79 19.16 -6.40 5.71
C SER A 79 17.92 -6.56 4.83
N ASP A 80 17.98 -6.01 3.61
CA ASP A 80 16.88 -6.09 2.64
C ASP A 80 16.34 -7.53 2.47
N ASP A 81 17.24 -8.52 2.34
CA ASP A 81 16.85 -9.94 2.21
C ASP A 81 16.10 -10.45 3.44
N LYS A 82 16.55 -10.10 4.65
CA LYS A 82 15.89 -10.52 5.90
C LYS A 82 14.50 -9.90 6.02
N ILE A 83 14.36 -8.64 5.61
CA ILE A 83 13.05 -7.98 5.54
C ILE A 83 12.14 -8.77 4.59
N HIS A 84 12.60 -9.07 3.37
CA HIS A 84 11.79 -9.79 2.39
C HIS A 84 11.40 -11.20 2.81
N SER A 85 12.29 -11.93 3.49
CA SER A 85 12.00 -13.27 4.00
C SER A 85 11.00 -13.27 5.17
N ALA A 86 10.99 -12.21 5.97
CA ALA A 86 10.07 -12.08 7.12
C ALA A 86 8.65 -11.64 6.72
N LEU A 87 8.48 -11.08 5.51
CA LEU A 87 7.20 -10.58 5.03
C LEU A 87 6.42 -11.62 4.25
N ASP A 88 5.15 -11.79 4.61
CA ASP A 88 4.22 -12.55 3.79
C ASP A 88 3.97 -11.88 2.43
N THR A 89 3.49 -12.68 1.47
CA THR A 89 3.21 -12.21 0.11
C THR A 89 2.14 -11.11 0.09
N GLY A 90 1.13 -11.18 0.96
CA GLY A 90 0.06 -10.19 1.05
C GLY A 90 0.56 -8.80 1.43
N ALA A 91 1.49 -8.71 2.39
CA ALA A 91 2.15 -7.45 2.76
C ALA A 91 2.85 -6.78 1.56
N LYS A 92 3.52 -7.58 0.72
CA LYS A 92 4.19 -7.09 -0.50
C LYS A 92 3.18 -6.56 -1.52
N PHE A 93 2.09 -7.29 -1.75
CA PHE A 93 1.02 -6.85 -2.65
C PHE A 93 0.30 -5.60 -2.14
N ARG A 94 0.09 -5.46 -0.82
CA ARG A 94 -0.49 -4.26 -0.23
C ARG A 94 0.36 -3.02 -0.52
N LEU A 95 1.67 -3.08 -0.31
CA LEU A 95 2.56 -1.95 -0.62
C LEU A 95 2.61 -1.64 -2.12
N CYS A 96 2.59 -2.67 -2.97
CA CYS A 96 2.48 -2.49 -4.41
C CYS A 96 1.21 -1.73 -4.79
N HIS A 97 0.06 -2.12 -4.24
CA HIS A 97 -1.22 -1.47 -4.48
C HIS A 97 -1.23 -0.02 -3.99
N LEU A 98 -0.72 0.23 -2.77
CA LEU A 98 -0.62 1.58 -2.23
C LEU A 98 0.25 2.50 -3.10
N ARG A 99 1.40 2.02 -3.59
CA ARG A 99 2.23 2.77 -4.53
C ARG A 99 1.50 3.02 -5.84
N PHE A 100 0.84 2.00 -6.39
CA PHE A 100 0.11 2.12 -7.64
C PHE A 100 -0.96 3.22 -7.56
N MET A 101 -1.78 3.22 -6.50
CA MET A 101 -2.81 4.23 -6.28
C MET A 101 -2.21 5.63 -6.03
N ALA A 102 -1.10 5.73 -5.30
CA ALA A 102 -0.39 6.99 -5.13
C ALA A 102 0.13 7.57 -6.48
N ASN A 103 0.61 6.70 -7.38
CA ASN A 103 1.03 7.10 -8.72
C ASN A 103 -0.15 7.49 -9.61
N LEU A 104 -1.26 6.75 -9.55
CA LEU A 104 -2.48 7.06 -10.30
C LEU A 104 -3.04 8.44 -9.88
N ASN A 105 -3.08 8.72 -8.58
CA ASN A 105 -3.47 10.03 -8.05
C ASN A 105 -2.59 11.14 -8.62
N ARG A 106 -1.26 10.95 -8.69
CA ARG A 106 -0.33 11.91 -9.32
C ARG A 106 -0.67 12.15 -10.79
N ILE A 107 -0.94 11.10 -11.55
CA ILE A 107 -1.31 11.20 -12.98
C ILE A 107 -2.61 12.00 -13.12
N ASN A 108 -3.63 11.65 -12.33
CA ASN A 108 -4.94 12.32 -12.35
C ASN A 108 -4.81 13.81 -11.98
N HIS A 109 -4.01 14.15 -10.97
CA HIS A 109 -3.75 15.53 -10.56
C HIS A 109 -3.12 16.37 -11.67
N ARG A 110 -2.24 15.79 -12.48
CA ARG A 110 -1.65 16.51 -13.62
C ARG A 110 -2.66 16.78 -14.72
N ARG A 111 -3.65 15.92 -14.88
CA ARG A 111 -4.72 16.06 -15.88
C ARG A 111 -5.81 17.04 -15.43
N GLN A 112 -6.00 17.21 -14.11
CA GLN A 112 -7.00 18.11 -13.54
C GLN A 112 -6.51 19.56 -13.56
N SER A 113 -7.35 20.48 -14.05
CA SER A 113 -7.12 21.94 -13.98
C SER A 113 -7.67 22.58 -12.70
N THR A 114 -8.28 21.78 -11.81
CA THR A 114 -8.99 22.28 -10.63
C THR A 114 -8.06 22.32 -9.41
N SER A 115 -8.28 23.29 -8.52
CA SER A 115 -7.49 23.47 -7.30
C SER A 115 -7.81 22.47 -6.18
N ARG A 116 -8.74 21.54 -6.41
CA ARG A 116 -9.18 20.59 -5.37
C ARG A 116 -8.21 19.41 -5.30
N GLN A 117 -7.34 19.44 -4.30
CA GLN A 117 -6.39 18.37 -4.05
C GLN A 117 -7.09 17.13 -3.44
N ILE A 118 -7.58 16.22 -4.28
CA ILE A 118 -8.05 14.88 -3.87
C ILE A 118 -6.89 14.09 -3.29
N SER A 119 -7.04 13.58 -2.07
CA SER A 119 -6.01 12.77 -1.42
C SER A 119 -5.99 11.37 -2.03
N PHE A 120 -4.81 10.85 -2.36
CA PHE A 120 -4.66 9.46 -2.84
C PHE A 120 -5.17 8.41 -1.84
N TRP A 121 -5.30 8.78 -0.56
CA TRP A 121 -5.95 7.91 0.43
C TRP A 121 -7.44 7.72 0.15
N ASP A 122 -8.11 8.75 -0.35
CA ASP A 122 -9.53 8.67 -0.72
C ASP A 122 -9.69 7.76 -1.94
N ASP A 123 -8.78 7.87 -2.92
CA ASP A 123 -8.74 6.98 -4.09
C ASP A 123 -8.53 5.51 -3.68
N ILE A 124 -7.67 5.24 -2.69
CA ILE A 124 -7.46 3.89 -2.13
C ILE A 124 -8.74 3.36 -1.48
N ASP A 125 -9.41 4.17 -0.65
CA ASP A 125 -10.62 3.74 0.04
C ASP A 125 -11.74 3.43 -0.96
N GLU A 126 -11.89 4.23 -2.02
CA GLU A 126 -12.84 4.00 -3.10
C GLU A 126 -12.54 2.71 -3.87
N ASP A 127 -11.27 2.49 -4.26
CA ASP A 127 -10.89 1.27 -4.99
C ASP A 127 -11.05 0.01 -4.13
N LEU A 128 -10.68 0.07 -2.85
CA LEU A 128 -10.92 -1.04 -1.91
C LEU A 128 -12.41 -1.32 -1.72
N ALA A 129 -13.26 -0.28 -1.65
CA ALA A 129 -14.70 -0.45 -1.57
C ALA A 129 -15.25 -1.10 -2.85
N ARG A 130 -14.73 -0.73 -4.03
CA ARG A 130 -15.04 -1.37 -5.31
C ARG A 130 -14.63 -2.85 -5.32
N LEU A 131 -13.40 -3.17 -4.91
CA LEU A 131 -12.87 -4.54 -4.89
C LEU A 131 -13.62 -5.45 -3.92
N ARG A 132 -14.07 -4.94 -2.76
CA ARG A 132 -14.87 -5.72 -1.79
C ARG A 132 -16.22 -6.18 -2.33
N ARG A 133 -16.75 -5.53 -3.36
CA ARG A 133 -18.01 -5.92 -4.03
C ARG A 133 -17.80 -7.02 -5.09
N LYS A 134 -16.54 -7.35 -5.39
CA LYS A 134 -16.17 -8.36 -6.38
C LYS A 134 -15.80 -9.68 -5.68
N SER A 135 -15.64 -10.75 -6.47
CA SER A 135 -15.23 -12.05 -5.93
C SER A 135 -13.78 -12.01 -5.44
N THR A 136 -13.41 -12.93 -4.53
CA THR A 136 -12.04 -13.07 -4.06
C THR A 136 -11.06 -13.31 -5.21
N THR A 137 -11.43 -14.16 -6.19
CA THR A 137 -10.58 -14.43 -7.36
C THR A 137 -10.37 -13.18 -8.21
N TYR A 138 -11.39 -12.32 -8.37
CA TYR A 138 -11.24 -11.02 -9.03
C TYR A 138 -10.21 -10.15 -8.31
N GLY A 139 -10.31 -10.05 -6.98
CA GLY A 139 -9.33 -9.29 -6.18
C GLY A 139 -7.90 -9.81 -6.34
N VAL A 140 -7.71 -11.13 -6.36
CA VAL A 140 -6.41 -11.77 -6.61
C VAL A 140 -5.90 -11.44 -8.02
N ALA A 141 -6.74 -11.59 -9.04
CA ALA A 141 -6.40 -11.26 -10.43
C ALA A 141 -5.96 -9.80 -10.56
N TYR A 142 -6.74 -8.88 -9.99
CA TYR A 142 -6.45 -7.44 -9.99
C TYR A 142 -5.09 -7.14 -9.32
N ALA A 143 -4.84 -7.71 -8.14
CA ALA A 143 -3.58 -7.52 -7.43
C ALA A 143 -2.37 -8.07 -8.22
N GLN A 144 -2.51 -9.24 -8.86
CA GLN A 144 -1.48 -9.82 -9.72
C GLN A 144 -1.17 -8.92 -10.94
N LEU A 145 -2.20 -8.35 -11.57
CA LEU A 145 -2.04 -7.45 -12.71
C LEU A 145 -1.37 -6.13 -12.30
N ILE A 146 -1.82 -5.50 -11.21
CA ILE A 146 -1.15 -4.31 -10.66
C ILE A 146 0.32 -4.59 -10.37
N TYR A 147 0.64 -5.72 -9.75
CA TYR A 147 2.02 -6.09 -9.45
C TYR A 147 2.89 -6.23 -10.70
N ARG A 148 2.34 -6.80 -11.78
CA ARG A 148 3.05 -6.91 -13.07
C ARG A 148 3.28 -5.53 -13.69
N LEU A 149 2.26 -4.66 -13.70
CA LEU A 149 2.36 -3.29 -14.21
C LEU A 149 3.41 -2.48 -13.44
N ASP A 150 3.32 -2.50 -12.12
CA ASP A 150 4.22 -1.80 -11.22
C ASP A 150 5.68 -2.25 -11.38
N LYS A 151 5.92 -3.55 -11.52
CA LYS A 151 7.27 -4.09 -11.80
C LYS A 151 7.77 -3.71 -13.21
N ALA A 152 6.89 -3.61 -14.20
CA ALA A 152 7.25 -3.24 -15.56
C ALA A 152 7.62 -1.75 -15.67
N VAL A 153 6.95 -0.89 -14.89
CA VAL A 153 7.20 0.56 -14.89
C VAL A 153 8.40 0.91 -14.00
N TRP A 154 8.50 0.35 -12.79
CA TRP A 154 9.49 0.77 -11.80
C TRP A 154 10.60 -0.26 -11.60
N ASP A 155 11.65 -0.13 -12.41
CA ASP A 155 12.83 -1.00 -12.42
C ASP A 155 13.93 -0.56 -11.43
N GLY A 156 13.76 0.59 -10.77
CA GLY A 156 14.78 1.16 -9.88
C GLY A 156 15.86 1.97 -10.61
N LYS A 157 15.64 2.28 -11.89
CA LYS A 157 16.51 3.12 -12.72
C LYS A 157 15.74 4.29 -13.34
N LYS A 158 14.47 4.10 -13.66
CA LYS A 158 13.60 5.14 -14.23
C LYS A 158 13.22 6.20 -13.19
N THR A 159 13.20 7.45 -13.65
CA THR A 159 12.53 8.56 -12.98
C THR A 159 11.06 8.61 -13.38
N VAL A 160 10.27 9.45 -12.72
CA VAL A 160 8.88 9.69 -13.13
C VAL A 160 8.78 10.22 -14.55
N LYS A 161 9.73 11.08 -14.98
CA LYS A 161 9.71 11.66 -16.33
C LYS A 161 9.92 10.61 -17.41
N ASP A 162 10.75 9.61 -17.14
CA ASP A 162 10.96 8.49 -18.07
C ASP A 162 9.67 7.66 -18.21
N ALA A 163 8.99 7.42 -17.08
CA ALA A 163 7.75 6.65 -17.06
C ALA A 163 6.55 7.39 -17.68
N GLU A 164 6.58 8.72 -17.85
CA GLU A 164 5.50 9.47 -18.49
C GLU A 164 5.23 9.04 -19.94
N GLN A 165 6.25 8.50 -20.62
CA GLN A 165 6.10 7.94 -21.97
C GLN A 165 5.38 6.58 -21.99
N GLU A 166 5.15 5.98 -20.81
CA GLU A 166 4.54 4.67 -20.61
C GLU A 166 3.28 4.79 -19.73
N GLU A 167 2.47 5.83 -19.96
CA GLU A 167 1.30 6.13 -19.13
C GLU A 167 0.23 5.02 -19.17
N ASP A 168 0.08 4.32 -20.29
CA ASP A 168 -0.83 3.19 -20.44
C ASP A 168 -0.51 2.04 -19.46
N LYS A 169 0.79 1.84 -19.15
CA LYS A 169 1.24 0.83 -18.17
C LYS A 169 1.04 1.26 -16.72
N GLN A 170 0.54 2.46 -16.49
CA GLN A 170 0.27 3.04 -15.17
C GLN A 170 -1.22 3.22 -14.91
N GLN A 171 -2.08 2.82 -15.84
CA GLN A 171 -3.53 2.80 -15.67
C GLN A 171 -3.98 1.50 -14.99
N PRO A 172 -5.11 1.51 -14.24
CA PRO A 172 -5.70 0.28 -13.71
C PRO A 172 -5.94 -0.74 -14.83
N PRO A 173 -5.77 -2.06 -14.56
CA PRO A 173 -6.14 -3.10 -15.50
C PRO A 173 -7.59 -2.97 -15.96
N SER A 174 -7.84 -3.25 -17.25
CA SER A 174 -9.20 -3.23 -17.79
C SER A 174 -10.04 -4.40 -17.23
N GLU A 175 -11.37 -4.30 -17.27
CA GLU A 175 -12.24 -5.40 -16.84
C GLU A 175 -11.95 -6.68 -17.67
N GLN A 176 -11.67 -6.53 -18.96
CA GLN A 176 -11.31 -7.64 -19.85
C GLN A 176 -10.01 -8.34 -19.41
N ASP A 177 -8.97 -7.57 -19.05
CA ASP A 177 -7.71 -8.14 -18.56
C ASP A 177 -7.90 -8.87 -17.23
N ILE A 178 -8.75 -8.33 -16.36
CA ILE A 178 -9.05 -8.94 -15.06
C ILE A 178 -9.82 -10.24 -15.26
N GLU A 179 -10.86 -10.23 -16.09
CA GLU A 179 -11.65 -11.43 -16.41
C GLU A 179 -10.81 -12.53 -17.06
N ALA A 180 -9.92 -12.16 -17.99
CA ALA A 180 -8.96 -13.08 -18.58
C ALA A 180 -8.04 -13.71 -17.51
N GLN A 181 -7.52 -12.89 -16.58
CA GLN A 181 -6.68 -13.39 -15.50
C GLN A 181 -7.47 -14.24 -14.49
N VAL A 182 -8.76 -13.94 -14.25
CA VAL A 182 -9.65 -14.77 -13.43
C VAL A 182 -9.84 -16.15 -14.06
N ALA A 183 -10.04 -16.22 -15.38
CA ALA A 183 -10.16 -17.49 -16.10
C ALA A 183 -8.90 -18.34 -15.94
N VAL A 184 -7.70 -17.73 -16.07
CA VAL A 184 -6.42 -18.41 -15.85
C VAL A 184 -6.33 -18.96 -14.41
N ILE A 185 -6.64 -18.14 -13.40
CA ILE A 185 -6.57 -18.58 -12.00
C ILE A 185 -7.53 -19.74 -11.71
N ASN A 186 -8.73 -19.70 -12.29
CA ASN A 186 -9.72 -20.77 -12.11
C ASN A 186 -9.28 -22.06 -12.80
N GLN A 187 -8.67 -21.96 -13.98
CA GLN A 187 -8.12 -23.12 -14.69
C GLN A 187 -6.95 -23.75 -13.90
N ASP A 188 -6.03 -22.93 -13.39
CA ASP A 188 -4.91 -23.40 -12.58
C ASP A 188 -5.38 -24.13 -11.31
N ARG A 189 -6.43 -23.62 -10.66
CA ARG A 189 -7.06 -24.26 -9.50
C ARG A 189 -7.70 -25.60 -9.85
N GLY A 190 -8.44 -25.65 -10.96
CA GLY A 190 -9.06 -26.89 -11.43
C GLY A 190 -8.02 -27.97 -11.75
N ASN A 191 -6.90 -27.59 -12.36
CA ASN A 191 -5.80 -28.54 -12.65
C ASN A 191 -5.15 -29.07 -11.36
N GLN A 192 -4.95 -28.23 -10.35
CA GLN A 192 -4.40 -28.64 -9.06
C GLN A 192 -5.31 -29.62 -8.30
N GLU A 193 -6.64 -29.46 -8.41
CA GLU A 193 -7.60 -30.39 -7.80
C GLU A 193 -7.62 -31.73 -8.54
N VAL A 194 -7.54 -31.74 -9.88
CA VAL A 194 -7.49 -32.97 -10.69
C VAL A 194 -6.19 -33.77 -10.46
N ASP A 195 -5.05 -33.10 -10.31
CA ASP A 195 -3.76 -33.75 -10.02
C ASP A 195 -3.72 -34.39 -8.61
N LEU A 196 -4.59 -33.98 -7.68
CA LEU A 196 -4.72 -34.57 -6.34
C LEU A 196 -5.71 -35.75 -6.30
N GLU A 197 -6.54 -35.92 -7.34
CA GLU A 197 -7.56 -36.97 -7.43
C GLU A 197 -7.12 -38.18 -8.28
N LEU A 198 -5.96 -38.12 -8.94
CA LEU A 198 -5.39 -39.23 -9.70
C LEU A 198 -4.43 -40.07 -8.82
N PRO A 199 -4.71 -41.37 -8.58
CA PRO A 199 -3.91 -42.26 -7.72
C PRO A 199 -2.58 -42.71 -8.34
#